data_AF-A0A672F9K5-F1
#
_entry.id   AF-A0A672F9K5-F1
#
_cell.length_a   1.000
_cell.length_b   1.000
_cell.length_c   1.000
_cell.angle_alpha   90.00
_cell.angle_beta   90.00
_cell.angle_gamma   90.00
#
_symmetry.space_group_name_H-M   'P 1'
#
loop_
_entity.id
_entity.type
_entity.pdbx_description
1 polymer ?
#
loop_
_entity_poly.entity_id
_entity_poly.type
_entity_poly.pdbx_seq_one_letter_code
_entity_poly.pdbx_strand_id
1 'polypeptide(L)'
;TCFCFFIYIGMNQTTVIYRDSLTEALIKNMVTVTVCVSIIYINGMLVHIFTRHQIFYTNPRYILYIHLVINDIILLIVYILLQALSYSSSGINISLCIILIVAAVLSNQNNPLTIAVMSVECYVAVCFPLHHSRICSVRKTYVLIALIWLVNSLSILPDVFVTLGTETTDFLLSRKRCLRKIVFKNINLEIKRPISDILFLVLVWFTVFFAYFKVLFAAKAAIANAKKARNTILLHGFQLLLCMLNFLLNLILEGLAVIFPRSIANLYFMLSFFIHILPRLISSVVYGIRDKTFRKYLKKYLLFTDNFVKIHSFT
;
A
#
# COMPACT_ATOMS: atom_id res chain seq x y z
N THR A 1 -3.74 0.11 -23.27
CA THR A 1 -3.35 1.23 -22.38
C THR A 1 -3.37 0.78 -20.91
N CYS A 2 -2.58 -0.26 -20.61
CA CYS A 2 -2.30 -0.78 -19.26
C CYS A 2 -0.97 -0.18 -18.73
N PHE A 3 -0.67 1.05 -19.17
CA PHE A 3 0.68 1.62 -19.20
C PHE A 3 1.08 2.24 -17.86
N CYS A 4 0.14 2.56 -16.96
CA CYS A 4 0.48 3.32 -15.76
C CYS A 4 1.10 2.47 -14.63
N PHE A 5 0.92 1.14 -14.70
CA PHE A 5 1.60 0.24 -13.79
C PHE A 5 3.03 -0.10 -14.31
N PHE A 6 3.24 -0.05 -15.64
CA PHE A 6 4.54 -0.24 -16.34
C PHE A 6 5.62 0.75 -15.88
N ILE A 7 5.16 1.79 -15.21
CA ILE A 7 5.86 3.02 -14.87
C ILE A 7 6.43 2.97 -13.45
N TYR A 8 5.85 2.12 -12.59
CA TYR A 8 6.28 1.97 -11.21
C TYR A 8 7.52 1.08 -11.08
N ILE A 9 7.66 0.10 -11.98
CA ILE A 9 8.82 -0.79 -11.97
C ILE A 9 9.40 -0.97 -13.36
N GLY A 10 10.69 -0.69 -13.44
CA GLY A 10 11.42 -0.51 -14.67
C GLY A 10 11.65 -1.76 -15.50
N MET A 11 10.66 -2.22 -16.26
CA MET A 11 10.87 -3.18 -17.33
C MET A 11 11.67 -2.56 -18.49
N ASN A 12 12.56 -3.35 -19.11
CA ASN A 12 13.29 -2.98 -20.33
C ASN A 12 12.42 -3.23 -21.58
N GLN A 13 12.42 -2.28 -22.51
CA GLN A 13 11.51 -2.19 -23.66
C GLN A 13 11.83 -3.15 -24.83
N THR A 14 12.37 -4.34 -24.60
CA THR A 14 12.87 -5.21 -25.68
C THR A 14 11.86 -6.22 -26.23
N THR A 15 10.65 -6.32 -25.66
CA THR A 15 9.61 -7.27 -26.13
C THR A 15 8.49 -6.59 -26.93
N VAL A 16 8.10 -7.19 -28.06
CA VAL A 16 6.96 -6.73 -28.88
C VAL A 16 5.67 -7.03 -28.11
N ILE A 17 5.18 -6.05 -27.35
CA ILE A 17 3.97 -6.18 -26.53
C ILE A 17 2.75 -5.91 -27.41
N TYR A 18 1.86 -6.91 -27.53
CA TYR A 18 0.56 -6.74 -28.18
C TYR A 18 -0.33 -5.82 -27.32
N ARG A 19 -0.83 -4.74 -27.93
CA ARG A 19 -1.62 -3.72 -27.21
C ARG A 19 -3.08 -4.15 -27.14
N ASP A 20 -3.67 -4.07 -25.94
CA ASP A 20 -5.13 -4.15 -25.76
C ASP A 20 -5.84 -3.17 -26.72
N SER A 21 -7.03 -3.58 -27.17
CA SER A 21 -7.94 -2.68 -27.88
C SER A 21 -8.30 -1.47 -27.00
N LEU A 22 -8.69 -0.35 -27.61
CA LEU A 22 -9.09 0.85 -26.88
C LEU A 22 -10.24 0.55 -25.91
N THR A 23 -11.22 -0.25 -26.34
CA THR A 23 -12.40 -0.65 -25.56
C THR A 23 -12.01 -1.49 -24.34
N GLU A 24 -11.16 -2.50 -24.49
CA GLU A 24 -10.70 -3.32 -23.36
C GLU A 24 -9.90 -2.50 -22.35
N ALA A 25 -9.05 -1.59 -22.83
CA ALA A 25 -8.32 -0.70 -21.95
C ALA A 25 -9.28 0.22 -21.18
N LEU A 26 -10.28 0.80 -21.82
CA LEU A 26 -11.26 1.65 -21.14
C LEU A 26 -12.03 0.89 -20.06
N ILE A 27 -12.52 -0.32 -20.37
CA ILE A 27 -13.24 -1.17 -19.41
C ILE A 27 -12.37 -1.49 -18.19
N LYS A 28 -11.14 -1.98 -18.40
CA LYS A 28 -10.19 -2.29 -17.32
C LYS A 28 -9.94 -1.10 -16.40
N ASN A 29 -9.80 0.09 -16.99
CA ASN A 29 -9.56 1.31 -16.24
C ASN A 29 -10.80 1.80 -15.49
N MET A 30 -11.99 1.75 -16.10
CA MET A 30 -13.24 2.07 -15.42
C MET A 30 -13.47 1.16 -14.22
N VAL A 31 -13.28 -0.15 -14.37
CA VAL A 31 -13.40 -1.12 -13.27
C VAL A 31 -12.41 -0.79 -12.16
N THR A 32 -11.16 -0.53 -12.53
CA THR A 32 -10.09 -0.21 -11.58
C THR A 32 -10.38 1.05 -10.79
N VAL A 33 -10.74 2.15 -11.45
CA VAL A 33 -11.06 3.43 -10.81
C VAL A 33 -12.28 3.27 -9.90
N THR A 34 -13.33 2.60 -10.36
CA THR A 34 -14.54 2.35 -9.56
C THR A 34 -14.23 1.60 -8.28
N VAL A 35 -13.42 0.54 -8.36
CA VAL A 35 -12.99 -0.23 -7.18
C VAL A 35 -12.12 0.62 -6.25
N CYS A 36 -11.16 1.37 -6.80
CA CYS A 36 -10.29 2.22 -5.99
C CYS A 36 -11.07 3.32 -5.24
N VAL A 37 -12.00 4.00 -5.91
CA VAL A 37 -12.87 5.02 -5.31
C VAL A 37 -13.74 4.41 -4.20
N SER A 38 -14.29 3.22 -4.45
CA SER A 38 -15.10 2.50 -3.44
C SER A 38 -14.27 2.17 -2.19
N ILE A 39 -13.02 1.74 -2.35
CA ILE A 39 -12.10 1.47 -1.23
C ILE A 39 -11.78 2.78 -0.49
N ILE A 40 -11.45 3.84 -1.22
CA ILE A 40 -11.14 5.16 -0.62
C ILE A 40 -12.34 5.65 0.20
N TYR A 41 -13.56 5.49 -0.30
CA TYR A 41 -14.78 5.87 0.43
C TYR A 41 -14.93 5.08 1.74
N ILE A 42 -14.82 3.75 1.69
CA ILE A 42 -14.90 2.89 2.89
C ILE A 42 -13.80 3.27 3.90
N ASN A 43 -12.59 3.50 3.42
CA ASN A 43 -11.44 3.87 4.26
C ASN A 43 -11.60 5.27 4.86
N GLY A 44 -12.13 6.22 4.10
CA GLY A 44 -12.47 7.55 4.60
C GLY A 44 -13.49 7.49 5.73
N MET A 45 -14.51 6.64 5.61
CA MET A 45 -15.47 6.41 6.69
C MET A 45 -14.83 5.82 7.94
N LEU A 46 -13.90 4.86 7.79
CA LEU A 46 -13.16 4.29 8.92
C LEU A 46 -12.29 5.33 9.63
N VAL A 47 -11.61 6.21 8.88
CA VAL A 47 -10.85 7.34 9.43
C VAL A 47 -11.78 8.32 10.15
N HIS A 48 -12.93 8.65 9.56
CA HIS A 48 -13.91 9.52 10.20
C HIS A 48 -14.37 8.95 11.55
N ILE A 49 -14.76 7.67 11.60
CA ILE A 49 -15.17 6.98 12.83
C ILE A 49 -14.05 7.02 13.88
N PHE A 50 -12.80 6.79 13.48
CA PHE A 50 -11.66 6.86 14.39
C PHE A 50 -11.51 8.24 15.03
N THR A 51 -11.60 9.31 14.25
CA THR A 51 -11.46 10.68 14.77
C THR A 51 -12.60 11.10 15.72
N ARG A 52 -13.78 10.48 15.59
CA ARG A 52 -14.97 10.83 16.37
C ARG A 52 -15.07 10.15 17.73
N HIS A 53 -14.32 9.08 18.00
CA HIS A 53 -14.47 8.30 19.23
C HIS A 53 -13.16 8.13 19.99
N GLN A 54 -13.17 8.57 21.26
CA GLN A 54 -12.01 8.55 22.16
C GLN A 54 -11.41 7.18 22.44
N ILE A 55 -12.23 6.14 22.32
CA ILE A 55 -11.81 4.76 22.52
C ILE A 55 -10.76 4.36 21.46
N PHE A 56 -10.75 4.97 20.27
CA PHE A 56 -9.85 4.55 19.21
C PHE A 56 -8.45 5.18 19.30
N TYR A 57 -8.33 6.48 19.59
CA TYR A 57 -7.01 7.12 19.69
C TYR A 57 -6.26 6.85 21.01
N THR A 58 -6.87 6.13 21.95
CA THR A 58 -6.24 5.70 23.20
C THR A 58 -5.62 4.30 23.12
N ASN A 59 -5.87 3.56 22.02
CA ASN A 59 -5.43 2.18 21.85
C ASN A 59 -4.40 2.07 20.70
N PRO A 60 -3.15 1.62 21.00
CA PRO A 60 -2.08 1.40 20.01
C PRO A 60 -2.50 0.68 18.72
N ARG A 61 -3.27 -0.40 18.88
CA ARG A 61 -3.79 -1.21 17.76
C ARG A 61 -4.57 -0.41 16.74
N TYR A 62 -5.43 0.49 17.22
CA TYR A 62 -6.29 1.29 16.35
C TYR A 62 -5.49 2.42 15.69
N ILE A 63 -4.46 2.95 16.36
CA ILE A 63 -3.52 3.91 15.76
C ILE A 63 -2.75 3.26 14.61
N LEU A 64 -2.17 2.07 14.81
CA LEU A 64 -1.48 1.32 13.75
C LEU A 64 -2.40 0.97 12.58
N TYR A 65 -3.63 0.57 12.89
CA TYR A 65 -4.63 0.27 11.86
C TYR A 65 -4.98 1.51 11.02
N ILE A 66 -5.26 2.65 11.65
CA ILE A 66 -5.56 3.88 10.90
C ILE A 66 -4.35 4.41 10.15
N HIS A 67 -3.14 4.26 10.69
CA HIS A 67 -1.92 4.52 9.94
C HIS A 67 -1.86 3.69 8.64
N LEU A 68 -2.16 2.39 8.72
CA LEU A 68 -2.25 1.52 7.53
C LEU A 68 -3.32 2.01 6.54
N VAL A 69 -4.52 2.33 7.03
CA VAL A 69 -5.65 2.82 6.21
C VAL A 69 -5.32 4.15 5.51
N ILE A 70 -4.64 5.08 6.19
CA ILE A 70 -4.22 6.35 5.61
C ILE A 70 -3.19 6.12 4.50
N ASN A 71 -2.20 5.25 4.70
CA ASN A 71 -1.24 4.90 3.66
C ASN A 71 -1.94 4.25 2.44
N ASP A 72 -2.92 3.39 2.67
CA ASP A 72 -3.73 2.80 1.59
C ASP A 72 -4.53 3.87 0.81
N ILE A 73 -5.14 4.87 1.48
CA ILE A 73 -5.83 6.00 0.82
C ILE A 73 -4.85 6.81 -0.03
N ILE A 74 -3.70 7.21 0.53
CA ILE A 74 -2.68 8.00 -0.19
C ILE A 74 -2.24 7.25 -1.44
N LEU A 75 -1.93 5.95 -1.31
CA LEU A 75 -1.48 5.12 -2.41
C LEU A 75 -2.55 5.02 -3.51
N LEU A 76 -3.82 4.83 -3.16
CA LEU A 76 -4.92 4.73 -4.14
C LEU A 76 -5.20 6.08 -4.82
N ILE A 77 -5.13 7.20 -4.10
CA ILE A 77 -5.27 8.54 -4.69
C ILE A 77 -4.14 8.80 -5.69
N VAL A 78 -2.89 8.57 -5.28
CA VAL A 78 -1.73 8.75 -6.16
C VAL A 78 -1.83 7.83 -7.39
N TYR A 79 -2.30 6.59 -7.20
CA TYR A 79 -2.51 5.66 -8.29
C TYR A 79 -3.56 6.16 -9.30
N ILE A 80 -4.72 6.63 -8.83
CA ILE A 80 -5.76 7.21 -9.71
C ILE A 80 -5.23 8.45 -10.43
N LEU A 81 -4.50 9.33 -9.73
CA LEU A 81 -3.92 10.53 -10.32
C LEU A 81 -2.91 10.18 -11.41
N LEU A 82 -1.94 9.31 -11.13
CA LEU A 82 -0.97 8.86 -12.14
C LEU A 82 -1.67 8.22 -13.33
N GLN A 83 -2.69 7.38 -13.08
CA GLN A 83 -3.48 6.74 -14.14
C GLN A 83 -4.20 7.78 -15.00
N ALA A 84 -4.84 8.79 -14.42
CA ALA A 84 -5.50 9.87 -15.14
C ALA A 84 -4.49 10.69 -15.98
N LEU A 85 -3.35 11.04 -15.37
CA LEU A 85 -2.28 11.82 -16.02
C LEU A 85 -1.61 11.04 -17.16
N SER A 86 -1.61 9.71 -17.12
CA SER A 86 -1.08 8.87 -18.20
C SER A 86 -1.85 8.99 -19.52
N TYR A 87 -3.11 9.42 -19.48
CA TYR A 87 -3.91 9.69 -20.68
C TYR A 87 -3.63 11.06 -21.28
N SER A 88 -3.03 11.97 -20.52
CA SER A 88 -2.65 13.28 -21.05
C SER A 88 -1.44 13.12 -21.97
N SER A 89 -1.60 13.47 -23.24
CA SER A 89 -0.50 13.48 -24.22
C SER A 89 0.57 14.52 -23.87
N SER A 90 0.22 15.55 -23.11
CA SER A 90 1.11 16.65 -22.77
C SER A 90 2.14 16.29 -21.68
N GLY A 91 1.94 15.23 -20.90
CA GLY A 91 2.77 14.89 -19.73
C GLY A 91 2.49 15.76 -18.49
N ILE A 92 3.33 15.66 -17.46
CA ILE A 92 3.25 16.47 -16.23
C ILE A 92 4.60 17.05 -15.81
N ASN A 93 4.57 18.13 -15.02
CA ASN A 93 5.78 18.75 -14.49
C ASN A 93 6.56 17.74 -13.64
N ILE A 94 7.87 17.69 -13.83
CA ILE A 94 8.73 16.72 -13.13
C ILE A 94 8.65 16.90 -11.62
N SER A 95 8.61 18.13 -11.10
CA SER A 95 8.45 18.37 -9.65
C SER A 95 7.18 17.73 -9.06
N LEU A 96 6.04 17.83 -9.75
CA LEU A 96 4.81 17.17 -9.32
C LEU A 96 4.93 15.65 -9.41
N CYS A 97 5.58 15.15 -10.46
CA CYS A 97 5.84 13.73 -10.59
C CYS A 97 6.73 13.18 -9.47
N ILE A 98 7.77 13.91 -9.06
CA ILE A 98 8.63 13.54 -7.91
C ILE A 98 7.77 13.37 -6.66
N ILE A 99 6.91 14.34 -6.34
CA ILE A 99 6.03 14.28 -5.16
C ILE A 99 5.11 13.06 -5.22
N LEU A 100 4.48 12.81 -6.36
CA LEU A 100 3.60 11.65 -6.55
C LEU A 100 4.36 10.33 -6.39
N ILE A 101 5.55 10.19 -6.99
CA ILE A 101 6.35 8.97 -6.87
C ILE A 101 6.81 8.76 -5.42
N VAL A 102 7.30 9.80 -4.75
CA VAL A 102 7.72 9.70 -3.33
C VAL A 102 6.55 9.27 -2.45
N ALA A 103 5.38 9.88 -2.61
CA ALA A 103 4.18 9.52 -1.86
C ALA A 103 3.80 8.05 -2.07
N ALA A 104 3.79 7.57 -3.33
CA ALA A 104 3.49 6.17 -3.61
C ALA A 104 4.52 5.21 -3.01
N VAL A 105 5.82 5.51 -3.12
CA VAL A 105 6.90 4.64 -2.63
C VAL A 105 6.83 4.50 -1.12
N LEU A 106 6.76 5.62 -0.41
CA LEU A 106 6.69 5.63 1.05
C LEU A 106 5.44 4.93 1.56
N SER A 107 4.26 5.25 1.00
CA SER A 107 3.02 4.59 1.44
C SER A 107 3.01 3.08 1.17
N ASN A 108 3.56 2.63 0.05
CA ASN A 108 3.64 1.20 -0.26
C ASN A 108 4.62 0.45 0.67
N GLN A 109 5.74 1.07 1.03
CA GLN A 109 6.74 0.47 1.94
C GLN A 109 6.35 0.54 3.42
N ASN A 110 5.56 1.54 3.83
CA ASN A 110 5.06 1.67 5.20
C ASN A 110 4.12 0.53 5.60
N ASN A 111 3.37 -0.01 4.65
CA ASN A 111 2.38 -1.06 4.89
C ASN A 111 2.95 -2.36 5.50
N PRO A 112 3.95 -3.04 4.90
CA PRO A 112 4.50 -4.28 5.46
C PRO A 112 5.11 -4.08 6.86
N LEU A 113 5.80 -2.96 7.10
CA LEU A 113 6.33 -2.62 8.42
C LEU A 113 5.23 -2.38 9.45
N THR A 114 4.15 -1.67 9.06
CA THR A 114 2.99 -1.45 9.94
C THR A 114 2.32 -2.78 10.30
N ILE A 115 2.13 -3.68 9.33
CA ILE A 115 1.56 -5.03 9.53
C ILE A 115 2.45 -5.86 10.47
N ALA A 116 3.76 -5.75 10.36
CA ALA A 116 4.71 -6.41 11.24
C ALA A 116 4.56 -5.93 12.69
N VAL A 117 4.51 -4.62 12.90
CA VAL A 117 4.29 -4.03 14.25
C VAL A 117 2.93 -4.45 14.81
N MET A 118 1.86 -4.46 14.01
CA MET A 118 0.55 -4.97 14.42
C MET A 118 0.61 -6.45 14.84
N SER A 119 1.41 -7.27 14.15
CA SER A 119 1.59 -8.68 14.47
C SER A 119 2.35 -8.86 15.80
N VAL A 120 3.40 -8.07 16.02
CA VAL A 120 4.17 -8.05 17.28
C VAL A 120 3.29 -7.59 18.44
N GLU A 121 2.48 -6.55 18.26
CA GLU A 121 1.51 -6.10 19.26
C GLU A 121 0.55 -7.24 19.66
N CYS A 122 0.00 -7.94 18.67
CA CYS A 122 -0.87 -9.10 18.92
C CYS A 122 -0.15 -10.21 19.70
N TYR A 123 1.15 -10.43 19.45
CA TYR A 123 1.96 -11.37 20.23
C TYR A 123 2.13 -10.93 21.69
N VAL A 124 2.50 -9.67 21.93
CA VAL A 124 2.68 -9.14 23.29
C VAL A 124 1.38 -9.23 24.07
N ALA A 125 0.24 -8.95 23.43
CA ALA A 125 -1.08 -9.05 24.06
C ALA A 125 -1.43 -10.49 24.50
N VAL A 126 -0.98 -11.50 23.75
CA VAL A 126 -1.26 -12.91 24.05
C VAL A 126 -0.26 -13.49 25.05
N CYS A 127 1.03 -13.22 24.88
CA CYS A 127 2.09 -13.81 25.70
C CYS A 127 2.34 -13.04 27.01
N PHE A 128 2.08 -11.73 27.02
CA PHE A 128 2.39 -10.86 28.15
C PHE A 128 1.22 -9.90 28.46
N PRO A 129 0.00 -10.40 28.71
CA PRO A 129 -1.19 -9.57 28.90
C PRO A 129 -1.03 -8.55 30.05
N LEU A 130 -0.34 -8.93 31.13
CA LEU A 130 -0.09 -8.07 32.30
C LEU A 130 0.88 -6.91 32.03
N HIS A 131 1.78 -7.06 31.05
CA HIS A 131 2.76 -6.03 30.68
C HIS A 131 2.38 -5.27 29.41
N HIS A 132 1.25 -5.63 28.78
CA HIS A 132 0.82 -5.06 27.51
C HIS A 132 0.68 -3.53 27.56
N SER A 133 0.09 -2.96 28.62
CA SER A 133 -0.09 -1.51 28.77
C SER A 133 1.24 -0.74 28.94
N ARG A 134 2.28 -1.40 29.49
CA ARG A 134 3.62 -0.81 29.69
C ARG A 134 4.51 -0.96 28.44
N ILE A 135 4.36 -2.07 27.72
CA ILE A 135 5.15 -2.38 26.51
C ILE A 135 4.57 -1.65 25.30
N CYS A 136 3.27 -1.78 25.05
CA CYS A 136 2.54 -1.15 23.94
C CYS A 136 1.79 0.08 24.47
N SER A 137 2.49 1.21 24.56
CA SER A 137 1.88 2.51 24.90
C SER A 137 1.73 3.38 23.65
N VAL A 138 0.73 4.27 23.65
CA VAL A 138 0.45 5.21 22.56
C VAL A 138 1.69 6.00 22.15
N ARG A 139 2.46 6.51 23.12
CA ARG A 139 3.71 7.25 22.86
C ARG A 139 4.73 6.41 22.09
N LYS A 140 4.94 5.15 22.51
CA LYS A 140 5.86 4.24 21.81
C LYS A 140 5.35 3.90 20.40
N THR A 141 4.05 3.76 20.20
CA THR A 141 3.47 3.53 18.87
C THR A 141 3.75 4.68 17.91
N TYR A 142 3.60 5.94 18.35
CA TYR A 142 3.96 7.08 17.52
C TYR A 142 5.46 7.15 17.21
N VAL A 143 6.32 6.81 18.18
CA VAL A 143 7.77 6.69 17.93
C VAL A 143 8.06 5.59 16.90
N LEU A 144 7.41 4.42 16.99
CA LEU A 144 7.57 3.36 15.99
C LEU A 144 7.10 3.79 14.61
N ILE A 145 5.97 4.50 14.51
CA ILE A 145 5.49 5.07 13.24
C ILE A 145 6.54 6.03 12.68
N ALA A 146 7.07 6.95 13.49
CA ALA A 146 8.11 7.88 13.05
C ALA A 146 9.38 7.14 12.56
N LEU A 147 9.79 6.07 13.24
CA LEU A 147 10.91 5.22 12.82
C LEU A 147 10.62 4.51 11.50
N ILE A 148 9.41 3.99 11.28
CA ILE A 148 9.00 3.40 10.01
C ILE A 148 9.15 4.41 8.87
N TRP A 149 8.66 5.63 9.06
CA TRP A 149 8.79 6.71 8.07
C TRP A 149 10.25 7.06 7.81
N LEU A 150 11.07 7.18 8.85
CA LEU A 150 12.50 7.49 8.72
C LEU A 150 13.24 6.40 7.94
N VAL A 151 13.02 5.14 8.31
CA VAL A 151 13.65 3.97 7.68
C VAL A 151 13.26 3.86 6.21
N ASN A 152 11.98 4.03 5.86
CA ASN A 152 11.55 3.98 4.46
C ASN A 152 11.99 5.18 3.64
N SER A 153 12.09 6.37 4.25
CA SER A 153 12.57 7.58 3.58
C SER A 153 14.01 7.42 3.07
N LEU A 154 14.84 6.63 3.75
CA LEU A 154 16.20 6.33 3.29
C LEU A 154 16.24 5.62 1.93
N SER A 155 15.16 4.97 1.50
CA SER A 155 15.11 4.28 0.20
C SER A 155 14.85 5.20 -1.00
N ILE A 156 14.21 6.36 -0.80
CA ILE A 156 13.78 7.24 -1.91
C ILE A 156 14.36 8.65 -1.82
N LEU A 157 14.66 9.15 -0.63
CA LEU A 157 15.25 10.49 -0.46
C LEU A 157 16.60 10.66 -1.17
N PRO A 158 17.53 9.68 -1.19
CA PRO A 158 18.78 9.83 -1.94
C PRO A 158 18.52 10.10 -3.43
N ASP A 159 17.52 9.45 -4.01
CA ASP A 159 17.13 9.64 -5.41
C ASP A 159 16.65 11.07 -5.67
N VAL A 160 15.84 11.60 -4.74
CA VAL A 160 15.32 12.97 -4.80
C VAL A 160 16.44 13.99 -4.65
N PHE A 161 17.30 13.86 -3.64
CA PHE A 161 18.40 14.80 -3.40
C PHE A 161 19.38 14.84 -4.56
N VAL A 162 19.70 13.68 -5.15
CA VAL A 162 20.59 13.65 -6.30
C VAL A 162 19.94 14.29 -7.51
N THR A 163 18.68 13.97 -7.85
CA THR A 163 17.98 14.63 -8.95
C THR A 163 17.89 16.15 -8.76
N LEU A 164 17.59 16.63 -7.55
CA LEU A 164 17.54 18.07 -7.26
C LEU A 164 18.92 18.76 -7.31
N GLY A 165 19.99 18.02 -7.00
CA GLY A 165 21.36 18.53 -7.02
C GLY A 165 22.03 18.49 -8.39
N THR A 166 21.60 17.61 -9.29
CA THR A 166 22.24 17.40 -10.61
C THR A 166 21.47 17.99 -11.79
N GLU A 167 20.14 18.08 -11.70
CA GLU A 167 19.30 18.54 -12.81
C GLU A 167 19.04 20.05 -12.73
N THR A 168 18.80 20.68 -13.88
CA THR A 168 18.51 22.12 -13.96
C THR A 168 17.06 22.43 -13.57
N THR A 169 16.81 23.69 -13.18
CA THR A 169 15.44 24.18 -12.92
C THR A 169 14.52 23.97 -14.13
N ASP A 170 15.04 24.13 -15.35
CA ASP A 170 14.30 23.89 -16.59
C ASP A 170 13.88 22.42 -16.73
N PHE A 171 14.71 21.48 -16.29
CA PHE A 171 14.33 20.07 -16.24
C PHE A 171 13.18 19.85 -15.25
N LEU A 172 13.25 20.41 -14.04
CA LEU A 172 12.21 20.25 -13.02
C LEU A 172 10.85 20.84 -13.44
N LEU A 173 10.87 21.93 -14.20
CA LEU A 173 9.68 22.58 -14.78
C LEU A 173 9.22 21.92 -16.09
N SER A 174 10.09 21.14 -16.75
CA SER A 174 9.73 20.46 -18.00
C SER A 174 8.59 19.46 -17.79
N ARG A 175 7.81 19.26 -18.85
CA ARG A 175 6.65 18.38 -18.84
C ARG A 175 6.99 17.06 -19.53
N LYS A 176 6.99 15.97 -18.77
CA LYS A 176 7.32 14.61 -19.27
C LYS A 176 6.33 13.58 -18.75
N ARG A 177 6.37 12.38 -19.33
CA ARG A 177 5.64 11.24 -18.77
C ARG A 177 6.20 10.92 -17.39
N CYS A 178 5.33 10.79 -16.40
CA CYS A 178 5.72 10.59 -15.02
C CYS A 178 6.22 9.16 -14.80
N LEU A 179 7.52 8.95 -15.01
CA LEU A 179 8.17 7.65 -14.88
C LEU A 179 9.34 7.72 -13.92
N ARG A 180 9.42 6.77 -12.97
CA ARG A 180 10.56 6.68 -12.04
C ARG A 180 11.89 6.69 -12.79
N LYS A 181 12.02 5.89 -13.87
CA LYS A 181 13.20 5.86 -14.76
C LYS A 181 13.50 7.18 -15.47
N ILE A 182 12.49 7.96 -15.83
CA ILE A 182 12.67 9.24 -16.55
C ILE A 182 13.04 10.35 -15.56
N VAL A 183 12.46 10.32 -14.37
CA VAL A 183 12.64 11.32 -13.32
C VAL A 183 13.96 11.14 -12.58
N PHE A 184 14.37 9.90 -12.32
CA PHE A 184 15.57 9.58 -11.56
C PHE A 184 16.65 8.92 -12.45
N LYS A 185 17.09 9.63 -13.50
CA LYS A 185 17.93 9.10 -14.60
C LYS A 185 19.41 8.85 -14.26
N ASN A 186 19.87 9.09 -13.03
CA ASN A 186 21.30 9.06 -12.72
C ASN A 186 21.91 7.66 -12.89
N ILE A 187 22.77 7.48 -13.90
CA ILE A 187 23.34 6.19 -14.35
C ILE A 187 24.10 5.46 -13.24
N ASN A 188 24.83 6.19 -12.39
CA ASN A 188 25.58 5.59 -11.26
C ASN A 188 24.65 5.06 -10.17
N LEU A 189 23.49 5.69 -10.00
CA LEU A 189 22.44 5.21 -9.11
C LEU A 189 21.61 4.12 -9.78
N GLU A 190 21.28 4.18 -11.06
CA GLU A 190 20.49 3.15 -11.75
C GLU A 190 21.11 1.74 -11.64
N ILE A 191 22.43 1.61 -11.53
CA ILE A 191 23.13 0.33 -11.33
C ILE A 191 23.20 -0.07 -9.85
N LYS A 192 23.43 0.88 -8.92
CA LYS A 192 23.60 0.59 -7.48
C LYS A 192 22.28 0.55 -6.68
N ARG A 193 21.28 1.31 -7.12
CA ARG A 193 19.93 1.42 -6.57
C ARG A 193 19.19 0.09 -6.50
N PRO A 194 19.10 -0.74 -7.56
CA PRO A 194 18.43 -2.02 -7.45
C PRO A 194 19.09 -2.92 -6.40
N ILE A 195 20.42 -2.89 -6.29
CA ILE A 195 21.15 -3.70 -5.31
C ILE A 195 20.87 -3.22 -3.88
N SER A 196 20.97 -1.91 -3.63
CA SER A 196 20.69 -1.33 -2.30
C SER A 196 19.23 -1.49 -1.90
N ASP A 197 18.30 -1.23 -2.83
CA ASP A 197 16.87 -1.41 -2.63
C ASP A 197 16.57 -2.87 -2.33
N ILE A 198 17.10 -3.82 -3.11
CA ILE A 198 16.93 -5.26 -2.88
C ILE A 198 17.52 -5.69 -1.53
N LEU A 199 18.71 -5.21 -1.14
CA LEU A 199 19.33 -5.57 0.14
C LEU A 199 18.54 -5.03 1.33
N PHE A 200 18.17 -3.75 1.29
CA PHE A 200 17.35 -3.11 2.32
C PHE A 200 16.00 -3.83 2.45
N LEU A 201 15.40 -4.12 1.31
CA LEU A 201 14.17 -4.87 1.19
C LEU A 201 14.35 -6.25 1.83
N VAL A 202 15.32 -7.07 1.41
CA VAL A 202 15.61 -8.40 1.97
C VAL A 202 15.82 -8.36 3.49
N LEU A 203 16.54 -7.37 4.01
CA LEU A 203 16.77 -7.22 5.45
C LEU A 203 15.48 -6.91 6.21
N VAL A 204 14.69 -5.95 5.72
CA VAL A 204 13.36 -5.65 6.27
C VAL A 204 12.46 -6.89 6.18
N TRP A 205 12.50 -7.64 5.08
CA TRP A 205 11.72 -8.85 4.92
C TRP A 205 12.10 -9.96 5.90
N PHE A 206 13.40 -10.21 6.06
CA PHE A 206 13.87 -11.25 6.95
C PHE A 206 13.46 -10.95 8.40
N THR A 207 13.58 -9.69 8.82
CA THR A 207 13.15 -9.27 10.17
C THR A 207 11.65 -9.42 10.37
N VAL A 208 10.83 -9.05 9.38
CA VAL A 208 9.37 -9.20 9.44
C VAL A 208 8.96 -10.69 9.47
N PHE A 209 9.56 -11.53 8.63
CA PHE A 209 9.30 -12.98 8.64
C PHE A 209 9.70 -13.62 9.97
N PHE A 210 10.88 -13.29 10.48
CA PHE A 210 11.35 -13.81 11.76
C PHE A 210 10.40 -13.41 12.90
N ALA A 211 9.99 -12.15 12.96
CA ALA A 211 9.01 -11.67 13.93
C ALA A 211 7.67 -12.41 13.81
N TYR A 212 7.19 -12.62 12.58
CA TYR A 212 5.94 -13.32 12.31
C TYR A 212 5.97 -14.80 12.75
N PHE A 213 7.06 -15.52 12.48
CA PHE A 213 7.21 -16.90 12.95
C PHE A 213 7.24 -16.99 14.48
N LYS A 214 7.99 -16.10 15.14
CA LYS A 214 7.98 -16.02 16.62
C LYS A 214 6.57 -15.80 17.16
N VAL A 215 5.79 -14.91 16.54
CA VAL A 215 4.39 -14.66 16.89
C VAL A 215 3.52 -15.91 16.72
N LEU A 216 3.66 -16.62 15.59
CA LEU A 216 2.90 -17.84 15.32
C LEU A 216 3.18 -18.97 16.32
N PHE A 217 4.45 -19.20 16.67
CA PHE A 217 4.81 -20.24 17.62
C PHE A 217 4.27 -19.94 19.02
N ALA A 218 4.35 -18.69 19.46
CA ALA A 218 3.78 -18.28 20.74
C ALA A 218 2.26 -18.36 20.78
N ALA A 219 1.59 -17.95 19.70
CA ALA A 219 0.14 -18.06 19.58
C ALA A 219 -0.33 -19.52 19.58
N LYS A 220 0.48 -20.46 19.05
CA LYS A 220 0.24 -21.91 19.16
C LYS A 220 0.41 -22.42 20.59
N ALA A 221 1.32 -21.83 21.38
CA ALA A 221 1.59 -22.24 22.75
C ALA A 221 0.56 -21.70 23.77
N ALA A 222 -0.20 -20.65 23.43
CA ALA A 222 -1.22 -20.08 24.31
C ALA A 222 -2.51 -20.92 24.29
N ILE A 223 -2.99 -21.33 25.47
CA ILE A 223 -4.15 -22.25 25.62
C ILE A 223 -5.50 -21.50 25.51
N ALA A 224 -5.58 -20.25 25.99
CA ALA A 224 -6.80 -19.42 25.92
C ALA A 224 -6.76 -18.44 24.72
N ASN A 225 -7.90 -18.23 24.04
CA ASN A 225 -8.06 -17.34 22.86
C ASN A 225 -7.24 -17.68 21.60
N ALA A 226 -6.58 -18.84 21.56
CA ALA A 226 -5.71 -19.30 20.46
C ALA A 226 -6.36 -19.21 19.07
N LYS A 227 -7.62 -19.64 18.93
CA LYS A 227 -8.32 -19.69 17.62
C LYS A 227 -8.57 -18.30 17.02
N LYS A 228 -8.90 -17.30 17.85
CA LYS A 228 -9.17 -15.91 17.42
C LYS A 228 -7.88 -15.16 17.11
N ALA A 229 -6.83 -15.36 17.94
CA ALA A 229 -5.50 -14.82 17.69
C ALA A 229 -4.92 -15.41 16.39
N ARG A 230 -5.00 -16.73 16.19
CA ARG A 230 -4.50 -17.43 14.99
C ARG A 230 -5.14 -16.93 13.69
N ASN A 231 -6.45 -16.75 13.64
CA ASN A 231 -7.12 -16.23 12.44
C ASN A 231 -6.73 -14.77 12.14
N THR A 232 -6.42 -13.98 13.17
CA THR A 232 -5.93 -12.61 13.00
C THR A 232 -4.52 -12.62 12.43
N ILE A 233 -3.64 -13.42 13.02
CA ILE A 233 -2.24 -13.55 12.62
C ILE A 233 -2.13 -14.12 11.21
N LEU A 234 -2.87 -15.18 10.86
CA LEU A 234 -2.88 -15.75 9.51
C LEU A 234 -3.29 -14.74 8.44
N LEU A 235 -4.23 -13.86 8.77
CA LEU A 235 -4.63 -12.81 7.85
C LEU A 235 -3.54 -11.75 7.68
N HIS A 236 -2.91 -11.29 8.77
CA HIS A 236 -1.74 -10.40 8.68
C HIS A 236 -0.63 -11.05 7.83
N GLY A 237 -0.41 -12.36 7.99
CA GLY A 237 0.55 -13.13 7.20
C GLY A 237 0.16 -13.23 5.73
N PHE A 238 -1.11 -13.43 5.41
CA PHE A 238 -1.60 -13.44 4.03
C PHE A 238 -1.46 -12.06 3.38
N GLN A 239 -1.79 -11.00 4.10
CA GLN A 239 -1.61 -9.63 3.61
C GLN A 239 -0.13 -9.31 3.40
N LEU A 240 0.74 -9.73 4.34
CA LEU A 240 2.18 -9.62 4.19
C LEU A 240 2.67 -10.38 2.95
N LEU A 241 2.18 -11.60 2.70
CA LEU A 241 2.51 -12.38 1.51
C LEU A 241 2.07 -11.68 0.21
N LEU A 242 0.88 -11.10 0.16
CA LEU A 242 0.46 -10.34 -1.02
C LEU A 242 1.31 -9.07 -1.19
N CYS A 243 1.66 -8.39 -0.10
CA CYS A 243 2.60 -7.28 -0.12
C CYS A 243 4.01 -7.73 -0.55
N MET A 244 4.44 -8.96 -0.28
CA MET A 244 5.69 -9.54 -0.79
C MET A 244 5.66 -9.68 -2.30
N LEU A 245 4.55 -10.24 -2.80
CA LEU A 245 4.39 -10.58 -4.20
C LEU A 245 4.46 -9.33 -5.09
N ASN A 246 4.09 -8.17 -4.56
CA ASN A 246 4.30 -6.86 -5.20
C ASN A 246 5.76 -6.62 -5.61
N PHE A 247 6.71 -6.91 -4.73
CA PHE A 247 8.12 -6.65 -5.03
C PHE A 247 8.71 -7.68 -5.99
N LEU A 248 8.18 -8.91 -6.00
CA LEU A 248 8.54 -9.95 -6.98
C LEU A 248 7.79 -9.81 -8.31
N LEU A 249 6.75 -8.99 -8.38
CA LEU A 249 5.84 -8.89 -9.53
C LEU A 249 6.60 -8.63 -10.83
N ASN A 250 7.67 -7.84 -10.79
CA ASN A 250 8.40 -7.42 -12.00
C ASN A 250 9.28 -8.51 -12.55
N LEU A 251 9.95 -9.26 -11.67
CA LEU A 251 10.69 -10.46 -12.04
C LEU A 251 9.73 -11.51 -12.64
N ILE A 252 8.56 -11.67 -12.01
CA ILE A 252 7.51 -12.58 -12.47
C ILE A 252 7.00 -12.16 -13.85
N LEU A 253 6.74 -10.87 -14.07
CA LEU A 253 6.22 -10.34 -15.33
C LEU A 253 7.24 -10.35 -16.46
N GLU A 254 8.52 -10.09 -16.18
CA GLU A 254 9.59 -10.24 -17.17
C GLU A 254 9.71 -11.69 -17.63
N GLY A 255 9.69 -12.65 -16.70
CA GLY A 255 9.66 -14.08 -17.03
C GLY A 255 8.42 -14.47 -17.84
N LEU A 256 7.24 -14.01 -17.42
CA LEU A 256 5.97 -14.30 -18.12
C LEU A 256 5.89 -13.65 -19.50
N ALA A 257 6.52 -12.48 -19.71
CA ALA A 257 6.55 -11.81 -21.00
C ALA A 257 7.30 -12.63 -22.05
N VAL A 258 8.32 -13.39 -21.63
CA VAL A 258 9.06 -14.31 -22.50
C VAL A 258 8.22 -15.53 -22.86
N ILE A 259 7.44 -16.06 -21.92
CA ILE A 259 6.69 -17.32 -22.10
C ILE A 259 5.32 -17.07 -22.78
N PHE A 260 4.64 -15.96 -22.47
CA PHE A 260 3.27 -15.66 -22.93
C PHE A 260 3.13 -14.23 -23.50
N PRO A 261 3.82 -13.89 -24.60
CA PRO A 261 3.86 -12.53 -25.14
C PRO A 261 2.48 -12.01 -25.63
N ARG A 262 1.58 -12.91 -26.05
CA ARG A 262 0.25 -12.55 -26.58
C ARG A 262 -0.78 -12.20 -25.50
N SER A 263 -0.65 -12.79 -24.31
CA SER A 263 -1.60 -12.63 -23.20
C SER A 263 -1.05 -11.76 -22.07
N ILE A 264 0.15 -11.20 -22.24
CA ILE A 264 0.88 -10.50 -21.18
C ILE A 264 0.09 -9.31 -20.64
N ALA A 265 -0.62 -8.55 -21.48
CA ALA A 265 -1.40 -7.39 -21.03
C ALA A 265 -2.59 -7.75 -20.13
N ASN A 266 -3.26 -8.87 -20.42
CA ASN A 266 -4.35 -9.40 -19.59
C ASN A 266 -3.82 -9.97 -18.28
N LEU A 267 -2.77 -10.80 -18.36
CA LEU A 267 -2.15 -11.40 -17.18
C LEU A 267 -1.60 -10.34 -16.24
N TYR A 268 -0.96 -9.32 -16.80
CA TYR A 268 -0.43 -8.18 -16.09
C TYR A 268 -1.52 -7.38 -15.36
N PHE A 269 -2.62 -7.07 -16.05
CA PHE A 269 -3.76 -6.39 -15.43
C PHE A 269 -4.29 -7.19 -14.23
N MET A 270 -4.50 -8.50 -14.43
CA MET A 270 -5.01 -9.38 -13.38
C MET A 270 -4.05 -9.46 -12.19
N LEU A 271 -2.77 -9.74 -12.43
CA LEU A 271 -1.76 -9.82 -11.38
C LEU A 271 -1.62 -8.48 -10.63
N SER A 272 -1.57 -7.36 -11.35
CA SER A 272 -1.50 -6.02 -10.75
C SER A 272 -2.74 -5.75 -9.89
N PHE A 273 -3.94 -6.11 -10.35
CA PHE A 273 -5.17 -5.97 -9.56
C PHE A 273 -5.13 -6.82 -8.28
N PHE A 274 -4.76 -8.10 -8.39
CA PHE A 274 -4.69 -9.01 -7.24
C PHE A 274 -3.60 -8.66 -6.23
N ILE A 275 -2.49 -8.08 -6.68
CA ILE A 275 -1.36 -7.77 -5.82
C ILE A 275 -1.44 -6.35 -5.26
N HIS A 276 -2.10 -5.43 -5.97
CA HIS A 276 -2.19 -4.04 -5.55
C HIS A 276 -3.56 -3.60 -5.09
N ILE A 277 -4.66 -4.20 -5.50
CA ILE A 277 -5.99 -3.69 -5.09
C ILE A 277 -6.56 -4.61 -4.03
N LEU A 278 -6.45 -5.93 -4.24
CA LEU A 278 -6.98 -6.92 -3.32
C LEU A 278 -6.43 -6.83 -1.88
N PRO A 279 -5.13 -6.62 -1.62
CA PRO A 279 -4.63 -6.58 -0.24
C PRO A 279 -5.19 -5.40 0.55
N ARG A 280 -5.47 -4.27 -0.13
CA ARG A 280 -6.07 -3.07 0.47
C ARG A 280 -7.56 -3.24 0.70
N LEU A 281 -8.26 -3.97 -0.17
CA LEU A 281 -9.64 -4.41 0.13
C LEU A 281 -9.67 -5.29 1.38
N ILE A 282 -8.77 -6.27 1.46
CA ILE A 282 -8.69 -7.21 2.57
C ILE A 282 -8.31 -6.49 3.86
N SER A 283 -7.35 -5.55 3.85
CA SER A 283 -6.99 -4.76 5.03
C SER A 283 -8.21 -4.00 5.56
N SER A 284 -8.88 -3.26 4.69
CA SER A 284 -10.02 -2.42 5.02
C SER A 284 -11.20 -3.23 5.55
N VAL A 285 -11.59 -4.28 4.84
CA VAL A 285 -12.73 -5.16 5.17
C VAL A 285 -12.43 -5.99 6.41
N VAL A 286 -11.27 -6.62 6.48
CA VAL A 286 -11.03 -7.59 7.55
C VAL A 286 -10.67 -6.90 8.86
N TYR A 287 -10.04 -5.74 8.88
CA TYR A 287 -9.85 -5.02 10.15
C TYR A 287 -11.09 -4.23 10.56
N GLY A 288 -11.73 -3.51 9.63
CA GLY A 288 -12.89 -2.68 9.92
C GLY A 288 -14.14 -3.50 10.25
N ILE A 289 -14.47 -4.51 9.43
CA ILE A 289 -15.70 -5.30 9.62
C ILE A 289 -15.50 -6.39 10.68
N ARG A 290 -14.31 -6.97 10.86
CA ARG A 290 -14.11 -8.02 11.90
C ARG A 290 -14.13 -7.45 13.32
N ASP A 291 -13.70 -6.21 13.51
CA ASP A 291 -13.74 -5.57 14.82
C ASP A 291 -15.20 -5.22 15.17
N LYS A 292 -15.69 -5.75 16.30
CA LYS A 292 -17.09 -5.56 16.72
C LYS A 292 -17.43 -4.09 16.95
N THR A 293 -16.45 -3.31 17.41
CA THR A 293 -16.59 -1.89 17.72
C THR A 293 -16.69 -1.09 16.43
N PHE A 294 -15.74 -1.26 15.49
CA PHE A 294 -15.82 -0.63 14.17
C PHE A 294 -17.08 -1.04 13.40
N ARG A 295 -17.45 -2.34 13.39
CA ARG A 295 -18.68 -2.81 12.74
C ARG A 295 -19.93 -2.12 13.29
N LYS A 296 -20.01 -1.93 14.61
CA LYS A 296 -21.16 -1.26 15.25
C LYS A 296 -21.28 0.19 14.77
N TYR A 297 -20.18 0.94 14.77
CA TYR A 297 -20.19 2.33 14.30
C TYR A 297 -20.40 2.43 12.79
N LEU A 298 -19.73 1.58 12.00
CA LEU A 298 -19.89 1.56 10.54
C LEU A 298 -21.33 1.28 10.14
N LYS A 299 -22.00 0.30 10.77
CA LYS A 299 -23.44 0.06 10.56
C LYS A 299 -24.29 1.27 10.95
N LYS A 300 -23.97 1.92 12.07
CA LYS A 300 -24.70 3.13 12.49
C LYS A 300 -24.55 4.23 11.43
N TYR A 301 -23.35 4.52 10.96
CA TYR A 301 -23.14 5.56 9.94
C TYR A 301 -23.81 5.20 8.61
N LEU A 302 -23.65 3.97 8.10
CA LEU A 302 -24.28 3.54 6.84
C LEU A 302 -25.82 3.60 6.90
N LEU A 303 -26.41 3.10 7.99
CA LEU A 303 -27.88 3.11 8.17
C LEU A 303 -28.43 4.53 8.40
N PHE A 304 -27.67 5.42 9.05
CA PHE A 304 -28.07 6.83 9.16
C PHE A 304 -27.93 7.58 7.83
N THR A 305 -26.94 7.25 6.99
CA THR A 305 -26.83 7.79 5.63
C THR A 305 -28.00 7.33 4.74
N ASP A 306 -28.44 6.07 4.85
CA ASP A 306 -29.63 5.57 4.13
C ASP A 306 -30.92 6.30 4.54
N ASN A 307 -31.06 6.65 5.82
CA ASN A 307 -32.19 7.43 6.30
C ASN A 307 -32.12 8.89 5.86
N PHE A 308 -30.93 9.49 5.76
CA PHE A 308 -30.76 10.87 5.27
C PHE A 308 -31.00 10.98 3.75
N VAL A 309 -30.58 9.98 2.98
CA VAL A 309 -30.83 9.91 1.53
C VAL A 309 -32.32 9.68 1.24
N LYS A 310 -33.01 8.85 2.04
CA LYS A 310 -34.47 8.69 1.92
C LYS A 310 -35.24 9.97 2.26
N ILE A 311 -34.79 10.76 3.22
CA ILE A 311 -35.49 12.02 3.55
C ILE A 311 -35.33 13.04 2.41
N HIS A 312 -34.18 13.07 1.73
CA HIS A 312 -33.91 14.01 0.64
C HIS A 312 -34.41 13.57 -0.74
N SER A 313 -34.81 12.31 -0.91
CA SER A 313 -35.48 11.80 -2.12
C SER A 313 -37.01 11.90 -2.07
N PHE A 314 -37.56 12.38 -0.95
CA PHE A 314 -39.01 12.57 -0.72
C PHE A 314 -39.39 14.05 -0.51
N THR A 315 -38.46 14.97 -0.79
CA THR A 315 -38.67 16.43 -0.89
C THR A 315 -38.34 16.88 -2.29
#